data_AF-A0A812U5Q6-F1
#
_entry.id   AF-A0A812U5Q6-F1
#
_cell.length_a   1.000
_cell.length_b   1.000
_cell.length_c   1.000
_cell.angle_alpha   90.00
_cell.angle_beta   90.00
_cell.angle_gamma   90.00
#
_symmetry.space_group_name_H-M   'P 1'
#
loop_
_entity.id
_entity.type
_entity.pdbx_description
1 polymer ?
#
loop_
_entity_poly.entity_id
_entity_poly.type
_entity_poly.pdbx_seq_one_letter_code
_entity_poly.pdbx_strand_id
1 'polypeptide(L)'
;MSDPESAFLVELWTGSGTLPAAAHKAGFASAAIDPAGKCFKAKSVALDPEVPEDMALIFDLLQQPGNKWCHVNLPRQTVARKSFRAGDAVARLLRDMDSRGGLWSVWMMEWGAKWCNGKLRATIASASTIQVDCCMWGGSDKRRMVLASNRQWFLRLARTCDGSHEHYRPKPAPGQARAEWPPALAPAAVACVVNQMPEACSVRHASEDRNKCSPFAATLSPLPGGVRPWPKGTVLKSINSTFTEAKLAVPISAPEWCLRASRLVAPEGMEAALPSDLLHCVEQETTQTVFDLSKIRVAKLRALLQDLAAGHAEEQALPDTLPAEVARVTAGKCTVALKKTLERLGHRDSRCADEIREGFPLVGWLPPSGLWKMDLKPPVVPPCVLLAHQKRLTEKSREAALHSAGAHLAPQVWRETSAEESKGWLSLICKEEARVVSPRFGITQKNKIRVIDNFKASLVNAACGTTEKIQVDGVDRVISLCRALLRAKPSSQRRIVGRTWDLQSAYKQLAVRDADKAFAHICLRDEEGALRFAQLHALPFGSVASVHPFLRCSEAIKCVARRALLLAITSFFDDFTVVTSSEAAALVSQLVESLFRALGWTVATDAKNNSPFSEKFSAP
;
A
#
# COMPACT_ATOMS: atom_id res chain seq x y z
N MET A 1 0.05 7.97 17.96
CA MET A 1 -1.16 8.82 17.98
C MET A 1 -1.21 9.55 16.65
N SER A 2 -2.17 9.27 15.76
CA SER A 2 -2.39 10.10 14.58
C SER A 2 -3.03 11.41 15.02
N ASP A 3 -2.53 12.54 14.52
CA ASP A 3 -3.12 13.85 14.76
C ASP A 3 -4.50 13.91 14.07
N PRO A 4 -5.62 14.09 14.80
CA PRO A 4 -6.98 14.17 14.24
C PRO A 4 -7.22 15.39 13.32
N GLU A 5 -6.20 16.17 12.99
CA GLU A 5 -6.28 17.44 12.26
C GLU A 5 -5.75 17.42 10.82
N SER A 6 -5.15 16.32 10.35
CA SER A 6 -4.60 16.27 8.99
C SER A 6 -5.71 16.43 7.94
N ALA A 7 -5.61 17.40 7.03
CA ALA A 7 -6.66 17.57 6.03
C ALA A 7 -6.66 16.48 4.99
N PHE A 8 -7.89 16.06 4.68
CA PHE A 8 -8.20 15.01 3.75
C PHE A 8 -8.95 15.57 2.54
N LEU A 9 -8.46 15.25 1.35
CA LEU A 9 -9.07 15.55 0.05
C LEU A 9 -9.83 14.32 -0.47
N VAL A 10 -11.12 14.44 -0.75
CA VAL A 10 -11.87 13.44 -1.53
C VAL A 10 -12.08 13.97 -2.94
N GLU A 11 -11.57 13.27 -3.95
CA GLU A 11 -11.83 13.58 -5.37
C GLU A 11 -12.79 12.57 -6.00
N LEU A 12 -13.94 13.06 -6.48
CA LEU A 12 -14.92 12.26 -7.22
C LEU A 12 -14.63 12.30 -8.72
N TRP A 13 -14.70 11.14 -9.38
CA TRP A 13 -14.35 10.93 -10.80
C TRP A 13 -12.92 11.39 -11.10
N THR A 14 -11.99 10.89 -10.28
CA THR A 14 -10.59 11.34 -10.19
C THR A 14 -9.86 11.36 -11.53
N GLY A 15 -10.20 10.49 -12.47
CA GLY A 15 -9.50 10.49 -13.76
C GLY A 15 -8.02 10.14 -13.58
N SER A 16 -7.13 10.98 -14.10
CA SER A 16 -5.68 10.74 -14.05
C SER A 16 -5.07 10.73 -12.64
N GLY A 17 -5.80 11.19 -11.61
CA GLY A 17 -5.27 11.30 -10.24
C GLY A 17 -4.17 12.33 -10.09
N THR A 18 -4.17 13.36 -10.94
CA THR A 18 -3.17 14.42 -10.87
C THR A 18 -3.36 15.26 -9.59
N LEU A 19 -4.60 15.56 -9.20
CA LEU A 19 -4.90 16.35 -8.01
C LEU A 19 -4.55 15.62 -6.70
N PRO A 20 -4.91 14.34 -6.48
CA PRO A 20 -4.60 13.62 -5.25
C PRO A 20 -3.10 13.36 -5.16
N ALA A 21 -2.43 13.12 -6.30
CA ALA A 21 -0.97 13.03 -6.34
C ALA A 21 -0.28 14.36 -5.98
N ALA A 22 -0.84 15.50 -6.39
CA ALA A 22 -0.34 16.82 -5.98
C ALA A 22 -0.61 17.09 -4.49
N ALA A 23 -1.81 16.74 -4.01
CA ALA A 23 -2.19 16.88 -2.61
C ALA A 23 -1.29 16.03 -1.69
N HIS A 24 -1.05 14.77 -2.05
CA HIS A 24 -0.13 13.89 -1.33
C HIS A 24 1.29 14.45 -1.24
N LYS A 25 1.80 15.06 -2.33
CA LYS A 25 3.13 15.72 -2.30
C LYS A 25 3.18 16.93 -1.38
N ALA A 26 2.06 17.59 -1.18
CA ALA A 26 1.92 18.72 -0.26
C ALA A 26 1.55 18.29 1.17
N GLY A 27 1.51 16.99 1.48
CA GLY A 27 1.23 16.48 2.81
C GLY A 27 -0.25 16.25 3.12
N PHE A 28 -1.16 16.31 2.14
CA PHE A 28 -2.56 15.94 2.34
C PHE A 28 -2.74 14.42 2.30
N ALA A 29 -3.62 13.92 3.15
CA ALA A 29 -4.30 12.67 2.90
C ALA A 29 -5.27 12.85 1.71
N SER A 30 -5.45 11.84 0.86
CA SER A 30 -6.43 11.94 -0.21
C SER A 30 -7.07 10.61 -0.60
N ALA A 31 -8.34 10.68 -0.99
CA ALA A 31 -9.11 9.60 -1.59
C ALA A 31 -9.45 9.95 -3.03
N ALA A 32 -9.03 9.08 -3.94
CA ALA A 32 -9.57 9.05 -5.28
C ALA A 32 -10.80 8.13 -5.32
N ILE A 33 -11.93 8.60 -5.84
CA ILE A 33 -13.17 7.83 -5.96
C ILE A 33 -13.58 7.74 -7.43
N ASP A 34 -13.74 6.52 -7.95
CA ASP A 34 -14.22 6.26 -9.30
C ASP A 34 -15.16 5.05 -9.35
N PRO A 35 -16.10 5.00 -10.32
CA PRO A 35 -16.90 3.80 -10.58
C PRO A 35 -16.02 2.59 -10.95
N ALA A 36 -16.46 1.39 -10.53
CA ALA A 36 -15.77 0.14 -10.86
C ALA A 36 -15.62 -0.05 -12.39
N GLY A 37 -14.49 -0.60 -12.83
CA GLY A 37 -14.23 -0.92 -14.25
C GLY A 37 -13.89 0.28 -15.14
N LYS A 38 -14.08 1.53 -14.67
CA LYS A 38 -13.59 2.73 -15.37
C LYS A 38 -12.17 3.02 -14.89
N CYS A 39 -11.19 2.34 -15.51
CA CYS A 39 -9.78 2.49 -15.17
C CYS A 39 -9.28 3.85 -15.68
N PHE A 40 -9.36 4.86 -14.83
CA PHE A 40 -8.51 6.02 -14.98
C PHE A 40 -7.17 5.74 -14.28
N LYS A 41 -6.07 6.37 -14.71
CA LYS A 41 -4.69 5.95 -14.37
C LYS A 41 -4.35 5.90 -12.87
N ALA A 42 -5.22 6.39 -11.98
CA ALA A 42 -5.00 6.48 -10.54
C ALA A 42 -5.50 5.25 -9.77
N LYS A 43 -4.90 4.98 -8.59
CA LYS A 43 -5.48 4.04 -7.62
C LYS A 43 -6.66 4.71 -6.93
N SER A 44 -7.88 4.22 -7.17
CA SER A 44 -9.11 4.75 -6.57
C SER A 44 -9.95 3.70 -5.85
N VAL A 45 -10.80 4.19 -4.95
CA VAL A 45 -11.86 3.46 -4.27
C VAL A 45 -13.03 3.30 -5.24
N ALA A 46 -13.49 2.06 -5.40
CA ALA A 46 -14.50 1.69 -6.39
C ALA A 46 -15.93 1.95 -5.89
N LEU A 47 -16.32 3.23 -5.86
CA LEU A 47 -17.66 3.71 -5.52
C LEU A 47 -18.22 4.51 -6.69
N ASP A 48 -19.47 4.27 -7.05
CA ASP A 48 -20.14 5.02 -8.11
C ASP A 48 -21.03 6.12 -7.50
N PRO A 49 -20.69 7.42 -7.62
CA PRO A 49 -21.54 8.48 -7.07
C PRO A 49 -22.91 8.60 -7.78
N GLU A 50 -23.14 7.89 -8.89
CA GLU A 50 -24.47 7.77 -9.51
C GLU A 50 -25.37 6.74 -8.80
N VAL A 51 -24.82 5.87 -7.94
CA VAL A 51 -25.56 4.88 -7.14
C VAL A 51 -25.89 5.48 -5.77
N PRO A 52 -27.18 5.58 -5.36
CA PRO A 52 -27.58 6.24 -4.11
C PRO A 52 -26.88 5.71 -2.85
N GLU A 53 -26.69 4.39 -2.76
CA GLU A 53 -26.07 3.74 -1.62
C GLU A 53 -24.56 4.00 -1.55
N ASP A 54 -23.87 3.99 -2.69
CA ASP A 54 -22.45 4.35 -2.77
C ASP A 54 -22.26 5.85 -2.46
N MET A 55 -23.19 6.69 -2.90
CA MET A 55 -23.21 8.11 -2.56
C MET A 55 -23.42 8.35 -1.06
N ALA A 56 -24.29 7.58 -0.39
CA ALA A 56 -24.48 7.66 1.05
C ALA A 56 -23.17 7.35 1.81
N LEU A 57 -22.41 6.35 1.37
CA LEU A 57 -21.09 6.06 1.92
C LEU A 57 -20.11 7.23 1.69
N ILE A 58 -20.13 7.86 0.52
CA ILE A 58 -19.33 9.07 0.22
C ILE A 58 -19.69 10.24 1.15
N PHE A 59 -20.98 10.42 1.47
CA PHE A 59 -21.43 11.42 2.44
C PHE A 59 -20.85 11.14 3.83
N ASP A 60 -21.02 9.93 4.34
CA ASP A 60 -20.52 9.54 5.66
C ASP A 60 -18.99 9.63 5.74
N LEU A 61 -18.30 9.34 4.64
CA LEU A 61 -16.86 9.54 4.50
C LEU A 61 -16.51 11.02 4.66
N LEU A 62 -17.18 11.92 3.94
CA LEU A 62 -16.93 13.37 4.01
C LEU A 62 -17.38 14.01 5.33
N GLN A 63 -18.17 13.31 6.15
CA GLN A 63 -18.55 13.75 7.49
C GLN A 63 -17.50 13.45 8.56
N GLN A 64 -16.48 12.65 8.25
CA GLN A 64 -15.45 12.29 9.23
C GLN A 64 -14.55 13.49 9.56
N PRO A 65 -14.13 13.65 10.83
CA PRO A 65 -13.23 14.70 11.24
C PRO A 65 -11.91 14.60 10.45
N GLY A 66 -11.51 15.72 9.82
CA GLY A 66 -10.33 15.80 8.94
C GLY A 66 -10.66 15.98 7.45
N ASN A 67 -11.86 15.63 6.99
CA ASN A 67 -12.28 15.93 5.61
C ASN A 67 -12.56 17.42 5.44
N LYS A 68 -11.59 18.12 4.83
CA LYS A 68 -11.68 19.57 4.63
C LYS A 68 -11.90 19.94 3.17
N TRP A 69 -11.70 19.02 2.23
CA TRP A 69 -11.79 19.32 0.81
C TRP A 69 -12.50 18.23 0.00
N CYS A 70 -13.60 18.58 -0.66
CA CYS A 70 -14.23 17.76 -1.70
C CYS A 70 -13.96 18.36 -3.09
N HIS A 71 -13.34 17.59 -3.98
CA HIS A 71 -13.20 17.94 -5.40
C HIS A 71 -14.10 17.07 -6.25
N VAL A 72 -14.80 17.67 -7.21
CA VAL A 72 -15.67 16.96 -8.15
C VAL A 72 -15.21 17.24 -9.57
N ASN A 73 -14.72 16.22 -10.25
CA ASN A 73 -14.38 16.31 -11.67
C ASN A 73 -15.57 15.84 -12.51
N LEU A 74 -16.30 16.75 -13.15
CA LEU A 74 -17.51 16.34 -13.88
C LEU A 74 -17.14 15.56 -15.15
N PRO A 75 -17.51 14.27 -15.26
CA PRO A 75 -17.08 13.43 -16.37
C PRO A 75 -17.75 13.85 -17.68
N ARG A 76 -17.01 13.86 -18.79
CA ARG A 76 -17.55 14.21 -20.13
C ARG A 76 -18.63 13.22 -20.64
N GLN A 77 -18.70 12.00 -20.12
CA GLN A 77 -19.67 10.98 -20.60
C GLN A 77 -21.13 11.29 -20.21
N THR A 78 -21.37 12.27 -19.35
CA THR A 78 -22.69 12.86 -19.09
C THR A 78 -23.21 13.69 -20.25
N VAL A 79 -22.45 13.83 -21.34
CA VAL A 79 -22.85 14.56 -22.56
C VAL A 79 -23.66 13.70 -23.51
N ALA A 80 -23.60 12.35 -23.41
CA ALA A 80 -24.41 11.46 -24.26
C ALA A 80 -25.85 11.28 -23.74
N ARG A 81 -26.08 11.49 -22.45
CA ARG A 81 -27.40 11.48 -21.81
C ARG A 81 -27.68 12.93 -21.43
N LYS A 82 -28.74 13.57 -21.94
CA LYS A 82 -29.05 15.01 -21.74
C LYS A 82 -29.26 15.47 -20.26
N SER A 83 -28.78 14.73 -19.26
CA SER A 83 -28.82 15.03 -17.83
C SER A 83 -27.68 14.33 -17.04
N PHE A 84 -27.10 15.04 -16.08
CA PHE A 84 -26.20 14.47 -15.07
C PHE A 84 -27.03 13.89 -13.92
N ARG A 85 -27.20 12.57 -13.88
CA ARG A 85 -28.11 11.89 -12.93
C ARG A 85 -27.72 12.12 -11.47
N ALA A 86 -26.43 12.21 -11.18
CA ALA A 86 -25.94 12.50 -9.84
C ALA A 86 -26.00 14.01 -9.46
N GLY A 87 -26.52 14.88 -10.34
CA GLY A 87 -26.48 16.33 -10.13
C GLY A 87 -27.08 16.80 -8.80
N ASP A 88 -28.28 16.31 -8.46
CA ASP A 88 -28.92 16.67 -7.19
C ASP A 88 -28.18 16.10 -5.97
N ALA A 89 -27.60 14.91 -6.08
CA ALA A 89 -26.82 14.30 -5.02
C ALA A 89 -25.51 15.07 -4.78
N VAL A 90 -24.79 15.42 -5.84
CA VAL A 90 -23.61 16.28 -5.78
C VAL A 90 -23.97 17.66 -5.22
N ALA A 91 -25.08 18.27 -5.64
CA ALA A 91 -25.51 19.56 -5.09
C ALA A 91 -25.82 19.50 -3.58
N ARG A 92 -26.38 18.38 -3.08
CA ARG A 92 -26.53 18.15 -1.64
C ARG A 92 -25.17 18.03 -0.96
N LEU A 93 -24.23 17.30 -1.56
CA LEU A 93 -22.87 17.12 -1.04
C LEU A 93 -22.14 18.46 -0.89
N LEU A 94 -22.16 19.29 -1.94
CA LEU A 94 -21.49 20.59 -1.91
C LEU A 94 -22.07 21.54 -0.85
N ARG A 95 -23.40 21.54 -0.68
CA ARG A 95 -24.07 22.34 0.37
C ARG A 95 -23.76 21.84 1.78
N ASP A 96 -23.68 20.53 1.96
CA ASP A 96 -23.26 19.92 3.23
C ASP A 96 -21.79 20.22 3.56
N MET A 97 -20.91 20.24 2.55
CA MET A 97 -19.54 20.72 2.72
C MET A 97 -19.52 22.20 3.15
N ASP A 98 -20.35 23.03 2.53
CA ASP A 98 -20.42 24.46 2.82
C ASP A 98 -20.95 24.76 4.23
N SER A 99 -22.03 24.08 4.66
CA SER A 99 -22.63 24.26 5.99
C SER A 99 -21.68 23.90 7.14
N ARG A 100 -20.71 23.02 6.88
CA ARG A 100 -19.69 22.57 7.83
C ARG A 100 -18.38 23.36 7.71
N GLY A 101 -18.35 24.42 6.89
CA GLY A 101 -17.17 25.26 6.66
C GLY A 101 -16.08 24.60 5.80
N GLY A 102 -16.38 23.46 5.17
CA GLY A 102 -15.45 22.74 4.29
C GLY A 102 -15.25 23.42 2.94
N LEU A 103 -14.15 23.09 2.28
CA LEU A 103 -13.85 23.50 0.91
C LEU A 103 -14.50 22.53 -0.07
N TRP A 104 -15.19 23.06 -1.08
CA TRP A 104 -15.55 22.27 -2.24
C TRP A 104 -15.12 22.94 -3.54
N SER A 105 -14.88 22.13 -4.56
CA SER A 105 -14.50 22.61 -5.88
C SER A 105 -14.99 21.68 -6.97
N VAL A 106 -15.41 22.22 -8.11
CA VAL A 106 -15.95 21.47 -9.24
C VAL A 106 -15.17 21.84 -10.50
N TRP A 107 -14.53 20.85 -11.12
CA TRP A 107 -13.80 20.99 -12.38
C TRP A 107 -14.67 20.51 -13.54
N MET A 108 -14.81 21.35 -14.56
CA MET A 108 -15.64 21.03 -15.72
C MET A 108 -15.17 21.76 -16.98
N MET A 109 -15.60 21.29 -18.15
CA MET A 109 -15.46 22.09 -19.38
C MET A 109 -16.40 23.29 -19.34
N GLU A 110 -16.03 24.41 -19.98
CA GLU A 110 -16.84 25.64 -20.00
C GLU A 110 -18.29 25.43 -20.45
N TRP A 111 -18.47 24.64 -21.51
CA TRP A 111 -19.82 24.28 -21.99
C TRP A 111 -20.53 23.30 -21.06
N GLY A 112 -19.82 22.53 -20.23
CA GLY A 112 -20.36 21.60 -19.23
C GLY A 112 -21.23 22.29 -18.16
N ALA A 113 -20.93 23.55 -17.84
CA ALA A 113 -21.78 24.37 -16.95
C ALA A 113 -23.21 24.54 -17.51
N LYS A 114 -23.39 24.51 -18.83
CA LYS A 114 -24.70 24.59 -19.50
C LYS A 114 -25.52 23.29 -19.38
N TRP A 115 -24.86 22.16 -19.11
CA TRP A 115 -25.48 20.83 -19.00
C TRP A 115 -25.68 20.37 -17.55
N CYS A 116 -25.17 21.14 -16.59
CA CYS A 116 -25.60 21.02 -15.20
C CYS A 116 -27.09 21.39 -15.13
N ASN A 117 -27.90 20.55 -14.52
CA ASN A 117 -29.33 20.76 -14.35
C ASN A 117 -29.69 21.00 -12.88
N GLY A 118 -30.88 21.54 -12.64
CA GLY A 118 -31.49 21.64 -11.32
C GLY A 118 -30.61 22.31 -10.27
N LYS A 119 -30.47 21.63 -9.12
CA LYS A 119 -29.83 22.19 -7.90
C LYS A 119 -28.32 22.39 -8.05
N LEU A 120 -27.66 21.58 -8.87
CA LEU A 120 -26.21 21.69 -9.08
C LEU A 120 -25.86 22.98 -9.83
N ARG A 121 -26.64 23.32 -10.86
CA ARG A 121 -26.45 24.57 -11.60
C ARG A 121 -26.64 25.79 -10.70
N ALA A 122 -27.66 25.78 -9.84
CA ALA A 122 -27.89 26.84 -8.87
C ALA A 122 -26.70 26.99 -7.89
N THR A 123 -26.18 25.86 -7.38
CA THR A 123 -25.04 25.83 -6.46
C THR A 123 -23.76 26.35 -7.11
N ILE A 124 -23.51 26.01 -8.38
CA ILE A 124 -22.34 26.52 -9.13
C ILE A 124 -22.52 28.00 -9.47
N ALA A 125 -23.72 28.45 -9.79
CA ALA A 125 -23.99 29.85 -10.15
C ALA A 125 -23.79 30.82 -8.98
N SER A 126 -23.99 30.36 -7.74
CA SER A 126 -23.69 31.14 -6.53
C SER A 126 -22.23 31.10 -6.11
N ALA A 127 -21.37 30.37 -6.83
CA ALA A 127 -19.99 30.10 -6.45
C ALA A 127 -19.01 31.07 -7.11
N SER A 128 -17.77 31.08 -6.61
CA SER A 128 -16.66 31.72 -7.32
C SER A 128 -16.21 30.83 -8.46
N THR A 129 -16.17 31.37 -9.68
CA THR A 129 -15.77 30.62 -10.88
C THR A 129 -14.59 31.27 -11.58
N ILE A 130 -13.63 30.46 -12.01
CA ILE A 130 -12.53 30.90 -12.87
C ILE A 130 -12.57 30.18 -14.22
N GLN A 131 -12.05 30.85 -15.23
CA GLN A 131 -11.76 30.25 -16.53
C GLN A 131 -10.27 29.97 -16.66
N VAL A 132 -9.95 28.77 -17.16
CA VAL A 132 -8.57 28.30 -17.35
C VAL A 132 -8.45 27.66 -18.72
N ASP A 133 -7.53 28.17 -19.55
CA ASP A 133 -7.13 27.50 -20.78
C ASP A 133 -5.97 26.52 -20.46
N CYS A 134 -6.16 25.22 -20.73
CA CYS A 134 -5.23 24.15 -20.32
C CYS A 134 -3.78 24.39 -20.75
N CYS A 135 -3.55 24.99 -21.92
CA CYS A 135 -2.22 25.27 -22.45
C CYS A 135 -1.40 26.24 -21.58
N MET A 136 -2.06 27.15 -20.86
CA MET A 136 -1.41 28.08 -19.93
C MET A 136 -0.88 27.39 -18.67
N TRP A 137 -1.20 26.11 -18.49
CA TRP A 137 -0.80 25.28 -17.35
C TRP A 137 -0.08 24.00 -17.77
N GLY A 138 0.60 24.03 -18.93
CA GLY A 138 1.38 22.91 -19.45
C GLY A 138 0.58 21.82 -20.15
N GLY A 139 -0.70 22.09 -20.48
CA GLY A 139 -1.48 21.24 -21.37
C GLY A 139 -1.05 21.41 -22.84
N SER A 140 -1.31 20.40 -23.68
CA SER A 140 -0.96 20.48 -25.10
C SER A 140 -2.01 21.24 -25.93
N ASP A 141 -3.23 21.44 -25.42
CA ASP A 141 -4.33 22.08 -26.13
C ASP A 141 -4.93 23.29 -25.38
N LYS A 142 -5.60 24.18 -26.12
CA LYS A 142 -6.33 25.35 -25.57
C LYS A 142 -7.65 24.99 -24.89
N ARG A 143 -7.82 23.77 -24.40
CA ARG A 143 -9.13 23.36 -23.88
C ARG A 143 -9.52 24.27 -22.73
N ARG A 144 -10.65 24.97 -22.89
CA ARG A 144 -11.18 25.87 -21.87
C ARG A 144 -11.96 25.10 -20.82
N MET A 145 -11.54 25.28 -19.59
CA MET A 145 -12.08 24.64 -18.41
C MET A 145 -12.54 25.70 -17.41
N VAL A 146 -13.46 25.30 -16.54
CA VAL A 146 -14.01 26.10 -15.46
C VAL A 146 -13.78 25.37 -14.15
N LEU A 147 -13.25 26.10 -13.18
CA LEU A 147 -13.19 25.67 -11.79
C LEU A 147 -14.16 26.53 -10.98
N ALA A 148 -15.18 25.90 -10.39
CA ALA A 148 -16.12 26.53 -9.47
C ALA A 148 -15.79 26.13 -8.03
N SER A 149 -15.92 27.03 -7.06
CA SER A 149 -15.67 26.75 -5.64
C SER A 149 -16.40 27.73 -4.72
N ASN A 150 -16.70 27.31 -3.49
CA ASN A 150 -17.14 28.22 -2.43
C ASN A 150 -16.04 29.15 -1.91
N ARG A 151 -14.78 28.97 -2.33
CA ARG A 151 -13.66 29.82 -1.92
C ARG A 151 -13.14 30.65 -3.10
N GLN A 152 -12.96 31.95 -2.87
CA GLN A 152 -12.39 32.89 -3.84
C GLN A 152 -10.88 32.70 -4.05
N TRP A 153 -10.21 31.88 -3.23
CA TRP A 153 -8.75 31.66 -3.29
C TRP A 153 -8.24 31.13 -4.63
N PHE A 154 -9.12 30.51 -5.42
CA PHE A 154 -8.77 30.02 -6.75
C PHE A 154 -8.77 31.11 -7.82
N LEU A 155 -9.28 32.32 -7.57
CA LEU A 155 -9.31 33.43 -8.55
C LEU A 155 -7.94 33.71 -9.18
N ARG A 156 -6.85 33.58 -8.40
CA ARG A 156 -5.47 33.74 -8.87
C ARG A 156 -4.99 32.71 -9.90
N LEU A 157 -5.71 31.61 -10.08
CA LEU A 157 -5.40 30.58 -11.08
C LEU A 157 -6.01 30.89 -12.46
N ALA A 158 -6.85 31.94 -12.57
CA ALA A 158 -7.46 32.32 -13.84
C ALA A 158 -6.36 32.71 -14.86
N ARG A 159 -6.31 31.99 -15.97
CA ARG A 159 -5.38 32.21 -17.08
C ARG A 159 -6.05 31.83 -18.39
N THR A 160 -6.08 32.75 -19.34
CA THR A 160 -6.55 32.52 -20.72
C THR A 160 -5.38 32.60 -21.69
N CYS A 161 -5.44 31.80 -22.75
CA CYS A 161 -4.42 31.79 -23.79
C CYS A 161 -4.42 33.09 -24.59
N ASP A 162 -3.24 33.68 -24.72
CA ASP A 162 -2.95 34.90 -25.48
C ASP A 162 -2.69 34.64 -26.98
N GLY A 163 -2.60 33.37 -27.39
CA GLY A 163 -2.32 32.97 -28.77
C GLY A 163 -0.84 32.97 -29.15
N SER A 164 0.08 33.16 -28.20
CA SER A 164 1.53 33.23 -28.45
C SER A 164 2.20 31.88 -28.76
N HIS A 165 1.46 30.78 -28.75
CA HIS A 165 1.99 29.42 -28.92
C HIS A 165 1.03 28.51 -29.70
N GLU A 166 1.58 27.42 -30.24
CA GLU A 166 0.82 26.43 -31.01
C GLU A 166 0.11 25.42 -30.10
N HIS A 167 -1.09 25.01 -30.52
CA HIS A 167 -1.89 24.01 -29.83
C HIS A 167 -1.86 22.67 -30.58
N TYR A 168 -1.61 21.59 -29.84
CA TYR A 168 -1.70 20.23 -30.34
C TYR A 168 -2.83 19.47 -29.63
N ARG A 169 -3.83 19.06 -30.40
CA ARG A 169 -4.98 18.31 -29.88
C ARG A 169 -4.93 16.86 -30.37
N PRO A 170 -4.34 15.93 -29.60
CA PRO A 170 -4.39 14.52 -29.96
C PRO A 170 -5.85 14.03 -29.96
N LYS A 171 -6.20 13.15 -30.92
CA LYS A 171 -7.42 12.36 -30.80
C LYS A 171 -7.29 11.55 -29.50
N PRO A 172 -8.27 11.60 -28.58
CA PRO A 172 -8.17 10.81 -27.35
C PRO A 172 -8.08 9.33 -27.71
N ALA A 173 -7.27 8.57 -26.99
CA ALA A 173 -7.40 7.13 -27.00
C ALA A 173 -8.80 6.73 -26.44
N PRO A 174 -9.40 5.63 -26.90
CA PRO A 174 -10.61 5.09 -26.30
C PRO A 174 -10.45 4.97 -24.77
N GLY A 175 -11.37 5.55 -24.00
CA GLY A 175 -11.35 5.50 -22.53
C GLY A 175 -10.54 6.60 -21.82
N GLN A 176 -9.80 7.47 -22.52
CA GLN A 176 -9.08 8.55 -21.86
C GLN A 176 -10.02 9.64 -21.32
N ALA A 177 -9.85 10.00 -20.03
CA ALA A 177 -10.58 11.11 -19.41
C ALA A 177 -10.26 12.42 -20.14
N ARG A 178 -11.30 13.13 -20.60
CA ARG A 178 -11.16 14.43 -21.28
C ARG A 178 -11.23 15.64 -20.33
N ALA A 179 -11.18 15.41 -19.01
CA ALA A 179 -11.15 16.45 -17.98
C ALA A 179 -9.95 16.23 -17.03
N GLU A 180 -8.82 15.76 -17.56
CA GLU A 180 -7.57 15.68 -16.78
C GLU A 180 -7.07 17.08 -16.41
N TRP A 181 -6.55 17.23 -15.19
CA TRP A 181 -5.88 18.45 -14.76
C TRP A 181 -4.61 18.68 -15.60
N PRO A 182 -4.38 19.91 -16.10
CA PRO A 182 -3.09 20.28 -16.66
C PRO A 182 -1.94 20.05 -15.66
N PRO A 183 -0.74 19.66 -16.11
CA PRO A 183 0.38 19.29 -15.24
C PRO A 183 0.72 20.31 -14.15
N ALA A 184 0.64 21.61 -14.46
CA ALA A 184 0.99 22.67 -13.52
C ALA A 184 -0.20 23.18 -12.69
N LEU A 185 -1.45 22.94 -13.14
CA LEU A 185 -2.63 23.51 -12.50
C LEU A 185 -2.96 22.81 -11.17
N ALA A 186 -2.89 21.48 -11.11
CA ALA A 186 -3.19 20.72 -9.89
C ALA A 186 -2.25 21.09 -8.72
N PRO A 187 -0.91 21.14 -8.89
CA PRO A 187 -0.01 21.63 -7.85
C PRO A 187 -0.32 23.07 -7.41
N ALA A 188 -0.65 23.97 -8.35
CA ALA A 188 -0.99 25.34 -8.03
C ALA A 188 -2.30 25.46 -7.23
N ALA A 189 -3.31 24.65 -7.57
CA ALA A 189 -4.55 24.57 -6.82
C ALA A 189 -4.32 24.06 -5.39
N VAL A 190 -3.52 23.01 -5.22
CA VAL A 190 -3.15 22.50 -3.89
C VAL A 190 -2.41 23.58 -3.09
N ALA A 191 -1.45 24.28 -3.70
CA ALA A 191 -0.73 25.38 -3.05
C ALA A 191 -1.68 26.52 -2.61
N CYS A 192 -2.74 26.78 -3.40
CA CYS A 192 -3.76 27.75 -3.01
C CYS A 192 -4.46 27.37 -1.70
N VAL A 193 -4.75 26.07 -1.52
CA VAL A 193 -5.41 25.55 -0.33
C VAL A 193 -4.47 25.55 0.87
N VAL A 194 -3.23 25.05 0.71
CA VAL A 194 -2.21 25.05 1.79
C VAL A 194 -1.99 26.45 2.36
N ASN A 195 -1.84 27.45 1.49
CA ASN A 195 -1.56 28.82 1.90
C ASN A 195 -2.73 29.53 2.60
N GLN A 196 -3.94 28.97 2.55
CA GLN A 196 -5.15 29.58 3.13
C GLN A 196 -5.75 28.74 4.25
N MET A 197 -5.33 27.48 4.36
CA MET A 197 -5.68 26.56 5.43
C MET A 197 -4.38 25.94 6.00
N PRO A 198 -3.53 26.71 6.71
CA PRO A 198 -2.26 26.18 7.23
C PRO A 198 -2.47 25.01 8.21
N GLU A 199 -3.57 25.04 8.98
CA GLU A 199 -3.98 23.96 9.90
C GLU A 199 -4.38 22.66 9.18
N ALA A 200 -4.59 22.71 7.86
CA ALA A 200 -4.89 21.53 7.05
C ALA A 200 -3.64 20.68 6.74
N CYS A 201 -2.43 21.21 6.96
CA CYS A 201 -1.19 20.53 6.59
C CYS A 201 -0.56 19.84 7.82
N SER A 202 -0.46 18.52 7.80
CA SER A 202 0.05 17.73 8.95
C SER A 202 1.57 17.74 9.11
N VAL A 203 2.30 18.65 8.47
CA VAL A 203 3.75 18.80 8.70
C VAL A 203 3.97 19.63 9.95
N ARG A 204 3.79 19.02 11.13
CA ARG A 204 4.46 19.52 12.34
C ARG A 204 5.97 19.35 12.11
N HIS A 205 6.66 20.46 11.89
CA HIS A 205 8.12 20.50 11.82
C HIS A 205 8.71 20.04 13.16
N ALA A 206 9.11 18.76 13.23
CA ALA A 206 10.02 18.28 14.26
C ALA A 206 11.46 18.70 13.90
N SER A 207 11.77 19.98 14.09
CA SER A 207 13.11 20.51 14.32
C SER A 207 13.01 22.02 14.51
N GLU A 208 13.62 22.52 15.58
CA GLU A 208 13.80 23.94 15.91
C GLU A 208 14.37 24.72 14.71
N ASP A 209 13.51 25.40 13.96
CA ASP A 209 13.91 26.40 12.98
C ASP A 209 12.67 27.24 12.63
N ARG A 210 12.27 28.12 13.57
CA ARG A 210 11.15 29.07 13.38
C ARG A 210 11.38 30.08 12.23
N ASN A 211 12.53 30.03 11.55
CA ASN A 211 12.88 30.89 10.42
C ASN A 211 12.77 30.23 9.03
N LYS A 212 12.24 29.00 8.91
CA LYS A 212 12.08 28.30 7.60
C LYS A 212 10.67 28.33 7.00
N CYS A 213 9.67 28.88 7.69
CA CYS A 213 8.45 29.37 7.03
C CYS A 213 8.72 30.73 6.39
N SER A 214 9.46 30.72 5.28
CA SER A 214 9.59 31.88 4.40
C SER A 214 8.30 32.05 3.59
N PRO A 215 7.82 33.29 3.39
CA PRO A 215 6.52 33.54 2.81
C PRO A 215 6.50 33.10 1.34
N PHE A 216 5.56 32.25 0.96
CA PHE A 216 5.06 32.18 -0.42
C PHE A 216 4.25 33.44 -0.80
N ALA A 217 4.55 34.57 -0.15
CA ALA A 217 3.94 35.88 -0.28
C ALA A 217 5.04 36.92 -0.57
N ALA A 218 5.60 36.85 -1.77
CA ALA A 218 6.28 37.91 -2.54
C ALA A 218 6.86 37.18 -3.77
N THR A 219 6.40 37.31 -5.01
CA THR A 219 5.84 38.47 -5.71
C THR A 219 5.10 37.89 -6.91
N LEU A 220 3.77 37.88 -6.89
CA LEU A 220 2.97 37.86 -8.13
C LEU A 220 2.36 39.25 -8.29
N SER A 221 3.22 40.25 -8.44
CA SER A 221 2.80 41.49 -9.08
C SER A 221 2.42 41.16 -10.53
N PRO A 222 1.41 41.82 -11.12
CA PRO A 222 1.21 41.73 -12.56
C PRO A 222 2.47 42.31 -13.21
N LEU A 223 3.31 41.46 -13.80
CA LEU A 223 4.46 41.95 -14.57
C LEU A 223 3.90 42.75 -15.77
N PRO A 224 4.20 44.04 -15.90
CA PRO A 224 3.95 44.75 -17.14
C PRO A 224 5.05 44.34 -18.13
N GLY A 225 4.65 43.78 -19.27
CA GLY A 225 5.57 43.41 -20.34
C GLY A 225 5.64 41.91 -20.59
N GLY A 226 5.37 41.53 -21.84
CA GLY A 226 5.21 40.14 -22.30
C GLY A 226 6.36 39.22 -21.90
N VAL A 227 6.00 38.17 -21.17
CA VAL A 227 6.87 37.01 -20.96
C VAL A 227 6.79 36.15 -22.23
N ARG A 228 7.94 35.87 -22.85
CA ARG A 228 8.04 34.96 -23.99
C ARG A 228 7.52 33.56 -23.61
N PRO A 229 6.91 32.80 -24.53
CA PRO A 229 6.45 31.45 -24.26
C PRO A 229 7.63 30.55 -23.85
N TRP A 230 7.37 29.67 -22.88
CA TRP A 230 8.33 28.65 -22.44
C TRP A 230 8.70 27.72 -23.61
N PRO A 231 9.96 27.28 -23.75
CA PRO A 231 10.34 26.31 -24.77
C PRO A 231 9.50 25.03 -24.64
N LYS A 232 9.04 24.47 -25.77
CA LYS A 232 8.31 23.20 -25.81
C LYS A 232 9.14 22.11 -25.11
N GLY A 233 8.63 21.57 -24.00
CA GLY A 233 9.22 20.40 -23.30
C GLY A 233 9.77 20.64 -21.89
N THR A 234 9.72 21.85 -21.35
CA THR A 234 10.21 22.12 -19.98
C THR A 234 9.17 21.74 -18.93
N VAL A 235 9.46 20.71 -18.13
CA VAL A 235 8.70 20.37 -16.91
C VAL A 235 9.55 20.72 -15.69
N LEU A 236 9.18 21.78 -14.97
CA LEU A 236 9.72 22.07 -13.64
C LEU A 236 9.20 21.03 -12.64
N LYS A 237 10.07 20.19 -12.10
CA LYS A 237 9.79 19.40 -10.90
C LYS A 237 10.47 20.06 -9.70
N SER A 238 9.63 20.53 -8.77
CA SER A 238 9.90 21.00 -7.40
C SER A 238 11.30 21.56 -7.07
N ILE A 239 11.33 22.80 -6.61
CA ILE A 239 12.43 23.31 -5.78
C ILE A 239 12.28 22.67 -4.39
N ASN A 240 13.14 21.73 -4.03
CA ASN A 240 13.36 21.36 -2.63
C ASN A 240 14.47 22.27 -2.09
N SER A 241 14.17 23.13 -1.13
CA SER A 241 15.05 24.21 -0.66
C SER A 241 16.19 23.77 0.26
N THR A 242 16.72 22.56 0.11
CA THR A 242 17.87 22.08 0.89
C THR A 242 19.03 21.51 0.07
N PHE A 243 18.90 21.39 -1.26
CA PHE A 243 20.02 21.04 -2.15
C PHE A 243 19.88 21.75 -3.50
N THR A 244 20.96 22.36 -3.98
CA THR A 244 21.11 23.05 -5.27
C THR A 244 21.18 22.07 -6.46
N GLU A 245 20.32 21.05 -6.51
CA GLU A 245 20.19 20.17 -7.68
C GLU A 245 18.78 20.23 -8.27
N ALA A 246 18.65 20.95 -9.38
CA ALA A 246 17.47 20.88 -10.22
C ALA A 246 17.56 19.62 -11.12
N LYS A 247 16.66 18.65 -10.92
CA LYS A 247 16.50 17.54 -11.88
C LYS A 247 15.72 18.03 -13.10
N LEU A 248 16.43 18.52 -14.11
CA LEU A 248 15.86 18.78 -15.43
C LEU A 248 15.60 17.44 -16.14
N ALA A 249 14.33 17.13 -16.41
CA ALA A 249 14.00 16.09 -17.36
C ALA A 249 14.10 16.69 -18.77
N VAL A 250 15.17 16.36 -19.49
CA VAL A 250 15.30 16.71 -20.91
C VAL A 250 14.53 15.65 -21.70
N PRO A 251 13.49 16.01 -22.49
CA PRO A 251 12.84 15.06 -23.37
C PRO A 251 13.85 14.56 -24.40
N ILE A 252 14.11 13.26 -24.38
CA ILE A 252 15.05 12.59 -25.28
C ILE A 252 14.24 11.82 -26.33
N SER A 253 14.63 11.93 -27.59
CA SER A 253 14.01 11.17 -28.67
C SER A 253 14.24 9.67 -28.49
N ALA A 254 13.32 8.80 -28.94
CA ALA A 254 13.49 7.35 -28.81
C ALA A 254 14.84 6.82 -29.37
N PRO A 255 15.35 7.30 -30.52
CA PRO A 255 16.67 6.92 -31.02
C PRO A 255 17.82 7.36 -30.10
N GLU A 256 17.75 8.58 -29.55
CA GLU A 256 18.78 9.09 -28.63
C GLU A 256 18.73 8.40 -27.26
N TRP A 257 17.55 7.98 -26.81
CA TRP A 257 17.40 7.12 -25.63
C TRP A 257 18.09 5.79 -25.86
N CYS A 258 17.86 5.14 -27.01
CA CYS A 258 18.50 3.86 -27.34
C CYS A 258 20.03 4.00 -27.38
N LEU A 259 20.54 5.10 -27.95
CA LEU A 259 21.97 5.38 -28.04
C LEU A 259 22.62 5.68 -26.68
N ARG A 260 21.87 6.29 -25.75
CA ARG A 260 22.33 6.52 -24.37
C ARG A 260 22.25 5.23 -23.55
N ALA A 261 21.15 4.49 -23.67
CA ALA A 261 20.97 3.20 -23.02
C ALA A 261 22.01 2.17 -23.47
N SER A 262 22.41 2.19 -24.74
CA SER A 262 23.48 1.33 -25.26
C SER A 262 24.88 1.71 -24.77
N ARG A 263 25.04 2.90 -24.17
CA ARG A 263 26.27 3.38 -23.53
C ARG A 263 26.24 3.26 -22.01
N LEU A 264 25.08 2.95 -21.43
CA LEU A 264 25.01 2.56 -20.04
C LEU A 264 25.66 1.19 -19.95
N VAL A 265 26.80 1.13 -19.26
CA VAL A 265 27.30 -0.13 -18.74
C VAL A 265 26.16 -0.71 -17.88
N ALA A 266 25.89 -2.02 -18.01
CA ALA A 266 25.00 -2.70 -17.07
C ALA A 266 25.40 -2.26 -15.64
N PRO A 267 24.48 -2.19 -14.66
CA PRO A 267 24.83 -1.84 -13.29
C PRO A 267 25.66 -2.94 -12.60
N GLU A 268 26.77 -3.35 -13.22
CA GLU A 268 27.92 -4.03 -12.64
C GLU A 268 28.58 -3.06 -11.63
N GLY A 269 27.91 -2.85 -10.50
CA GLY A 269 28.38 -1.93 -9.47
C GLY A 269 27.30 -1.45 -8.49
N MET A 270 26.00 -1.59 -8.81
CA MET A 270 24.94 -1.32 -7.82
C MET A 270 24.72 -2.56 -6.94
N GLU A 271 25.71 -2.93 -6.14
CA GLU A 271 25.53 -3.95 -5.11
C GLU A 271 24.50 -3.45 -4.10
N ALA A 272 23.49 -4.27 -3.81
CA ALA A 272 22.52 -3.94 -2.77
C ALA A 272 23.26 -3.97 -1.43
N ALA A 273 23.56 -2.79 -0.88
CA ALA A 273 24.35 -2.60 0.34
C ALA A 273 23.88 -3.52 1.47
N LEU A 274 24.63 -4.59 1.77
CA LEU A 274 24.26 -5.60 2.75
C LEU A 274 24.11 -4.95 4.14
N PRO A 275 23.04 -5.26 4.90
CA PRO A 275 22.90 -4.80 6.28
C PRO A 275 24.09 -5.24 7.15
N SER A 276 24.40 -4.47 8.20
CA SER A 276 25.58 -4.71 9.05
C SER A 276 25.56 -6.07 9.74
N ASP A 277 24.39 -6.55 10.16
CA ASP A 277 24.23 -7.89 10.75
C ASP A 277 24.50 -9.01 9.74
N LEU A 278 24.10 -8.83 8.48
CA LEU A 278 24.39 -9.76 7.41
C LEU A 278 25.88 -9.72 6.99
N LEU A 279 26.50 -8.53 6.96
CA LEU A 279 27.95 -8.39 6.76
C LEU A 279 28.74 -9.10 7.85
N HIS A 280 28.31 -9.00 9.11
CA HIS A 280 28.93 -9.73 10.20
C HIS A 280 28.81 -11.25 10.02
N CYS A 281 27.68 -11.76 9.50
CA CYS A 281 27.56 -13.17 9.16
C CYS A 281 28.55 -13.59 8.06
N VAL A 282 28.75 -12.75 7.04
CA VAL A 282 29.77 -12.96 5.99
C VAL A 282 31.18 -12.97 6.56
N GLU A 283 31.49 -12.05 7.48
CA GLU A 283 32.78 -12.00 8.18
C GLU A 283 33.02 -13.30 8.96
N GLN A 284 32.04 -13.78 9.74
CA GLN A 284 32.18 -15.04 10.48
C GLN A 284 32.37 -16.25 9.56
N GLU A 285 31.63 -16.32 8.44
CA GLU A 285 31.77 -17.37 7.41
C GLU A 285 33.15 -17.38 6.72
N THR A 286 33.86 -16.26 6.72
CA THR A 286 35.10 -16.09 5.95
C THR A 286 36.35 -16.11 6.83
N THR A 287 36.24 -15.71 8.09
CA THR A 287 37.34 -15.65 9.05
C THR A 287 37.51 -16.91 9.90
N GLN A 288 36.42 -17.61 10.21
CA GLN A 288 36.44 -18.83 11.02
C GLN A 288 36.62 -20.08 10.15
N THR A 289 37.19 -21.14 10.74
CA THR A 289 37.11 -22.46 10.10
C THR A 289 35.66 -22.97 10.14
N VAL A 290 35.28 -23.83 9.19
CA VAL A 290 33.95 -24.46 9.16
C VAL A 290 33.66 -25.18 10.48
N PHE A 291 34.65 -25.85 11.06
CA PHE A 291 34.53 -26.57 12.31
C PHE A 291 34.26 -25.64 13.50
N ASP A 292 35.04 -24.56 13.64
CA ASP A 292 34.91 -23.62 14.76
C ASP A 292 33.58 -22.86 14.70
N LEU A 293 33.20 -22.39 13.50
CA LEU A 293 31.92 -21.72 13.30
C LEU A 293 30.75 -22.68 13.58
N SER A 294 30.86 -23.94 13.17
CA SER A 294 29.87 -24.98 13.48
C SER A 294 29.70 -25.18 14.98
N LYS A 295 30.81 -25.27 15.72
CA LYS A 295 30.79 -25.40 17.19
C LYS A 295 30.12 -24.19 17.86
N ILE A 296 30.45 -22.98 17.41
CA ILE A 296 29.85 -21.73 17.89
C ILE A 296 28.33 -21.74 17.64
N ARG A 297 27.91 -22.09 16.42
CA ARG A 297 26.49 -22.13 16.03
C ARG A 297 25.68 -23.15 16.82
N VAL A 298 26.21 -24.36 17.03
CA VAL A 298 25.55 -25.39 17.83
C VAL A 298 25.40 -24.95 19.29
N ALA A 299 26.44 -24.36 19.89
CA ALA A 299 26.37 -23.83 21.25
C ALA A 299 25.32 -22.70 21.36
N LYS A 300 25.29 -21.79 20.39
CA LYS A 300 24.30 -20.70 20.31
C LYS A 300 22.88 -21.22 20.10
N LEU A 301 22.67 -22.23 19.24
CA LEU A 301 21.36 -22.85 19.07
C LEU A 301 20.91 -23.51 20.37
N ARG A 302 21.78 -24.25 21.06
CA ARG A 302 21.42 -24.88 22.33
C ARG A 302 20.96 -23.85 23.37
N ALA A 303 21.71 -22.76 23.53
CA ALA A 303 21.33 -21.67 24.42
C ALA A 303 20.00 -21.02 24.01
N LEU A 304 19.81 -20.77 22.71
CA LEU A 304 18.55 -20.23 22.19
C LEU A 304 17.37 -21.17 22.46
N LEU A 305 17.53 -22.48 22.24
CA LEU A 305 16.48 -23.47 22.49
C LEU A 305 16.13 -23.56 23.98
N GLN A 306 17.11 -23.41 24.88
CA GLN A 306 16.87 -23.33 26.32
C GLN A 306 16.06 -22.09 26.69
N ASP A 307 16.43 -20.92 26.14
CA ASP A 307 15.70 -19.66 26.34
C ASP A 307 14.25 -19.76 25.80
N LEU A 308 14.07 -20.36 24.62
CA LEU A 308 12.76 -20.57 24.00
C LEU A 308 11.91 -21.56 24.82
N ALA A 309 12.48 -22.65 25.32
CA ALA A 309 11.76 -23.59 26.17
C ALA A 309 11.31 -22.94 27.49
N ALA A 310 12.18 -22.14 28.12
CA ALA A 310 11.85 -21.40 29.34
C ALA A 310 10.70 -20.41 29.11
N GLY A 311 10.76 -19.61 28.04
CA GLY A 311 9.69 -18.66 27.75
C GLY A 311 8.39 -19.34 27.27
N HIS A 312 8.44 -20.55 26.71
CA HIS A 312 7.22 -21.33 26.46
C HIS A 312 6.52 -21.76 27.75
N ALA A 313 7.27 -22.16 28.78
CA ALA A 313 6.71 -22.47 30.09
C ALA A 313 6.11 -21.21 30.75
N GLU A 314 6.76 -20.05 30.61
CA GLU A 314 6.19 -18.78 31.07
C GLU A 314 4.90 -18.42 30.33
N GLU A 315 4.84 -18.67 29.02
CA GLU A 315 3.66 -18.41 28.19
C GLU A 315 2.47 -19.28 28.61
N GLN A 316 2.70 -20.55 28.97
CA GLN A 316 1.68 -21.45 29.50
C GLN A 316 1.17 -21.03 30.90
N ALA A 317 1.98 -20.28 31.66
CA ALA A 317 1.60 -19.78 32.98
C ALA A 317 0.81 -18.45 32.93
N LEU A 318 0.70 -17.82 31.75
CA LEU A 318 -0.11 -16.63 31.59
C LEU A 318 -1.61 -16.98 31.73
N PRO A 319 -2.42 -16.08 32.32
CA PRO A 319 -3.86 -16.25 32.35
C PRO A 319 -4.42 -16.45 30.94
N ASP A 320 -5.36 -17.39 30.78
CA ASP A 320 -6.02 -17.65 29.50
C ASP A 320 -7.03 -16.52 29.18
N THR A 321 -6.49 -15.39 28.74
CA THR A 321 -7.27 -14.21 28.33
C THR A 321 -7.37 -14.06 26.82
N LEU A 322 -6.76 -14.97 26.06
CA LEU A 322 -6.77 -14.91 24.61
C LEU A 322 -8.07 -15.51 24.06
N PRO A 323 -8.71 -14.87 23.08
CA PRO A 323 -9.84 -15.46 22.39
C PRO A 323 -9.48 -16.81 21.77
N ALA A 324 -10.37 -17.79 21.88
CA ALA A 324 -10.09 -19.19 21.54
C ALA A 324 -9.63 -19.37 20.08
N GLU A 325 -10.16 -18.58 19.16
CA GLU A 325 -9.80 -18.59 17.74
C GLU A 325 -8.40 -18.04 17.49
N VAL A 326 -7.99 -17.02 18.25
CA VAL A 326 -6.63 -16.45 18.17
C VAL A 326 -5.64 -17.48 18.72
N ALA A 327 -5.90 -18.01 19.92
CA ALA A 327 -5.07 -19.02 20.57
C ALA A 327 -4.87 -20.26 19.69
N ARG A 328 -5.90 -20.69 18.95
CA ARG A 328 -5.84 -21.81 18.02
C ARG A 328 -4.89 -21.55 16.85
N VAL A 329 -4.95 -20.37 16.23
CA VAL A 329 -4.09 -20.02 15.09
C VAL A 329 -2.63 -19.84 15.53
N THR A 330 -2.41 -19.29 16.72
CA THR A 330 -1.08 -18.99 17.26
C THR A 330 -0.51 -20.15 18.08
N ALA A 331 -1.17 -21.31 18.07
CA ALA A 331 -0.75 -22.48 18.81
C ALA A 331 0.68 -22.88 18.46
N GLY A 332 1.52 -23.09 19.48
CA GLY A 332 2.92 -23.48 19.32
C GLY A 332 3.88 -22.34 18.99
N LYS A 333 3.41 -21.09 18.85
CA LYS A 333 4.30 -19.91 18.80
C LYS A 333 4.88 -19.67 20.20
N CYS A 334 6.17 -19.35 20.27
CA CYS A 334 6.85 -19.03 21.53
C CYS A 334 7.07 -17.52 21.63
N THR A 335 6.00 -16.76 21.87
CA THR A 335 6.02 -15.30 21.68
C THR A 335 6.75 -14.58 22.81
N VAL A 336 6.61 -15.07 24.05
CA VAL A 336 7.29 -14.51 25.23
C VAL A 336 8.81 -14.60 25.07
N ALA A 337 9.32 -15.77 24.72
CA ALA A 337 10.76 -15.95 24.53
C ALA A 337 11.28 -15.20 23.30
N LEU A 338 10.49 -15.16 22.22
CA LEU A 338 10.84 -14.39 21.03
C LEU A 338 11.02 -12.91 21.39
N LYS A 339 10.09 -12.32 22.15
CA LYS A 339 10.19 -10.93 22.59
C LYS A 339 11.48 -10.65 23.35
N LYS A 340 11.75 -11.44 24.41
CA LYS A 340 12.99 -11.32 25.21
C LYS A 340 14.24 -11.47 24.35
N THR A 341 14.21 -12.40 23.39
CA THR A 341 15.32 -12.63 22.46
C THR A 341 15.53 -11.42 21.56
N LEU A 342 14.46 -10.85 20.99
CA LEU A 342 14.54 -9.67 20.14
C LEU A 342 15.06 -8.45 20.91
N GLU A 343 14.62 -8.25 22.15
CA GLU A 343 15.11 -7.17 23.03
C GLU A 343 16.59 -7.33 23.36
N ARG A 344 17.03 -8.53 23.77
CA ARG A 344 18.45 -8.84 24.02
C ARG A 344 19.30 -8.64 22.76
N LEU A 345 18.76 -9.01 21.60
CA LEU A 345 19.41 -8.77 20.33
C LEU A 345 19.33 -7.30 19.92
N GLY A 346 18.59 -6.41 20.58
CA GLY A 346 18.43 -5.02 20.15
C GLY A 346 17.76 -4.91 18.77
N HIS A 347 16.75 -5.75 18.50
CA HIS A 347 15.85 -5.59 17.38
C HIS A 347 14.89 -4.44 17.65
N ARG A 348 14.63 -3.58 16.65
CA ARG A 348 13.82 -2.37 16.84
C ARG A 348 12.33 -2.65 17.07
N ASP A 349 11.83 -3.80 16.61
CA ASP A 349 10.41 -4.16 16.62
C ASP A 349 10.13 -5.40 17.49
N SER A 350 10.54 -5.40 18.76
CA SER A 350 10.24 -6.54 19.66
C SER A 350 8.74 -6.73 19.93
N ARG A 351 7.95 -5.65 19.84
CA ARG A 351 6.48 -5.65 19.98
C ARG A 351 5.76 -6.57 18.98
N CYS A 352 6.40 -6.92 17.85
CA CYS A 352 5.78 -7.84 16.91
C CYS A 352 5.50 -9.21 17.55
N ALA A 353 6.25 -9.59 18.58
CA ALA A 353 6.02 -10.81 19.34
C ALA A 353 4.70 -10.78 20.12
N ASP A 354 4.38 -9.65 20.78
CA ASP A 354 3.09 -9.48 21.46
C ASP A 354 1.93 -9.55 20.46
N GLU A 355 2.09 -8.94 19.29
CA GLU A 355 1.07 -8.93 18.25
C GLU A 355 0.92 -10.29 17.53
N ILE A 356 1.97 -11.12 17.47
CA ILE A 356 1.83 -12.53 17.06
C ILE A 356 0.87 -13.25 18.01
N ARG A 357 0.95 -12.99 19.32
CA ARG A 357 0.10 -13.61 20.34
C ARG A 357 -1.34 -13.10 20.32
N GLU A 358 -1.51 -11.79 20.18
CA GLU A 358 -2.81 -11.11 20.30
C GLU A 358 -3.59 -11.04 18.96
N GLY A 359 -2.89 -11.32 17.86
CA GLY A 359 -3.40 -11.15 16.51
C GLY A 359 -3.22 -9.73 15.97
N PHE A 360 -3.29 -9.61 14.65
CA PHE A 360 -3.03 -8.36 13.96
C PHE A 360 -4.31 -7.67 13.47
N PRO A 361 -4.33 -6.32 13.44
CA PRO A 361 -5.45 -5.56 12.90
C PRO A 361 -5.61 -5.76 11.40
N LEU A 362 -6.84 -5.65 10.91
CA LEU A 362 -7.19 -5.59 9.48
C LEU A 362 -7.48 -4.16 9.00
N VAL A 363 -7.89 -3.28 9.92
CA VAL A 363 -8.31 -1.92 9.60
C VAL A 363 -7.70 -0.90 10.56
N GLY A 364 -7.86 0.38 10.23
CA GLY A 364 -7.22 1.48 10.94
C GLY A 364 -5.73 1.58 10.59
N TRP A 365 -4.99 2.30 11.44
CA TRP A 365 -3.55 2.43 11.29
C TRP A 365 -2.84 1.17 11.75
N LEU A 366 -2.08 0.56 10.84
CA LEU A 366 -1.19 -0.51 11.23
C LEU A 366 -0.07 0.02 12.14
N PRO A 367 0.27 -0.73 13.19
CA PRO A 367 1.48 -0.52 13.99
C PRO A 367 2.74 -0.17 13.18
N PRO A 368 3.43 0.96 13.47
CA PRO A 368 4.76 1.19 12.95
C PRO A 368 5.77 0.23 13.59
N SER A 369 6.65 -0.34 12.78
CA SER A 369 7.74 -1.23 13.19
C SER A 369 9.03 -0.47 13.54
N GLY A 370 9.25 0.70 12.91
CA GLY A 370 10.53 1.40 12.97
C GLY A 370 11.64 0.71 12.15
N LEU A 371 11.32 -0.32 11.37
CA LEU A 371 12.28 -1.07 10.56
C LEU A 371 12.54 -0.38 9.22
N TRP A 372 11.53 0.27 8.65
CA TRP A 372 11.58 0.82 7.30
C TRP A 372 11.44 2.34 7.26
N LYS A 373 11.60 2.93 6.07
CA LYS A 373 11.45 4.36 5.88
C LYS A 373 9.98 4.76 6.06
N MET A 374 9.76 5.89 6.72
CA MET A 374 8.43 6.48 6.86
C MET A 374 7.84 6.80 5.48
N ASP A 375 6.62 6.34 5.25
CA ASP A 375 5.83 6.55 4.03
C ASP A 375 4.35 6.46 4.42
N LEU A 376 3.75 7.60 4.73
CA LEU A 376 2.39 7.69 5.25
C LEU A 376 1.38 7.42 4.12
N LYS A 377 0.62 6.34 4.27
CA LYS A 377 -0.54 5.99 3.45
C LYS A 377 -1.76 5.94 4.36
N PRO A 378 -2.51 7.04 4.49
CA PRO A 378 -3.65 7.09 5.39
C PRO A 378 -4.79 6.16 4.93
N PRO A 379 -5.58 5.62 5.87
CA PRO A 379 -6.79 4.91 5.53
C PRO A 379 -7.73 5.90 4.84
N VAL A 380 -8.32 5.46 3.74
CA VAL A 380 -9.25 6.24 2.95
C VAL A 380 -10.67 6.17 3.52
N VAL A 381 -11.08 5.02 4.07
CA VAL A 381 -12.42 4.83 4.63
C VAL A 381 -12.30 4.46 6.10
N PRO A 382 -12.90 5.21 7.04
CA PRO A 382 -12.83 4.81 8.44
C PRO A 382 -13.58 3.51 8.73
N PRO A 383 -13.12 2.69 9.70
CA PRO A 383 -13.78 1.42 10.04
C PRO A 383 -15.26 1.57 10.43
N CYS A 384 -15.62 2.65 11.11
CA CYS A 384 -17.01 2.93 11.49
C CYS A 384 -17.93 3.12 10.28
N VAL A 385 -17.43 3.74 9.19
CA VAL A 385 -18.18 3.91 7.93
C VAL A 385 -18.41 2.54 7.28
N LEU A 386 -17.42 1.64 7.31
CA LEU A 386 -17.62 0.27 6.81
C LEU A 386 -18.71 -0.48 7.58
N LEU A 387 -18.74 -0.35 8.90
CA LEU A 387 -19.77 -0.97 9.75
C LEU A 387 -21.16 -0.36 9.50
N ALA A 388 -21.26 0.95 9.36
CA ALA A 388 -22.51 1.64 9.04
C ALA A 388 -23.10 1.18 7.70
N HIS A 389 -22.23 0.91 6.71
CA HIS A 389 -22.61 0.47 5.36
C HIS A 389 -22.49 -1.04 5.13
N GLN A 390 -22.32 -1.85 6.18
CA GLN A 390 -22.02 -3.28 6.06
C GLN A 390 -23.04 -4.05 5.22
N LYS A 391 -24.33 -3.73 5.33
CA LYS A 391 -25.40 -4.42 4.56
C LYS A 391 -25.20 -4.26 3.06
N ARG A 392 -24.92 -3.02 2.62
CA ARG A 392 -24.69 -2.66 1.22
C ARG A 392 -23.40 -3.30 0.70
N LEU A 393 -22.31 -3.18 1.47
CA LEU A 393 -21.01 -3.75 1.11
C LEU A 393 -21.10 -5.27 0.98
N THR A 394 -21.79 -5.91 1.92
CA THR A 394 -22.02 -7.35 1.88
C THR A 394 -22.85 -7.75 0.67
N GLU A 395 -23.94 -7.06 0.33
CA GLU A 395 -24.71 -7.38 -0.87
C GLU A 395 -23.87 -7.27 -2.15
N LYS A 396 -23.07 -6.20 -2.28
CA LYS A 396 -22.13 -6.03 -3.41
C LYS A 396 -21.11 -7.18 -3.48
N SER A 397 -20.61 -7.65 -2.34
CA SER A 397 -19.71 -8.80 -2.28
C SER A 397 -20.43 -10.10 -2.65
N ARG A 398 -21.69 -10.29 -2.24
CA ARG A 398 -22.49 -11.47 -2.64
C ARG A 398 -22.69 -11.50 -4.15
N GLU A 399 -23.08 -10.38 -4.76
CA GLU A 399 -23.21 -10.24 -6.21
C GLU A 399 -21.89 -10.54 -6.92
N ALA A 400 -20.77 -10.02 -6.41
CA ALA A 400 -19.45 -10.27 -6.97
C ALA A 400 -19.02 -11.75 -6.85
N ALA A 401 -19.33 -12.42 -5.74
CA ALA A 401 -19.06 -13.84 -5.58
C ALA A 401 -19.86 -14.68 -6.60
N LEU A 402 -21.16 -14.37 -6.77
CA LEU A 402 -22.09 -15.04 -7.70
C LEU A 402 -21.73 -14.83 -9.17
N HIS A 403 -21.19 -13.68 -9.55
CA HIS A 403 -20.85 -13.34 -10.94
C HIS A 403 -19.34 -13.37 -11.24
N SER A 404 -18.53 -13.94 -10.34
CA SER A 404 -17.08 -14.01 -10.56
C SER A 404 -16.74 -14.85 -11.79
N ALA A 405 -15.83 -14.33 -12.64
CA ALA A 405 -15.39 -14.95 -13.90
C ALA A 405 -14.73 -16.33 -13.73
N GLY A 406 -14.42 -16.73 -12.48
CA GLY A 406 -13.87 -18.03 -12.10
C GLY A 406 -14.92 -19.02 -11.58
N ALA A 407 -16.18 -18.96 -12.04
CA ALA A 407 -17.24 -19.86 -11.54
C ALA A 407 -16.93 -21.35 -11.68
N HIS A 408 -16.26 -21.74 -12.75
CA HIS A 408 -15.77 -23.11 -12.95
C HIS A 408 -14.74 -23.55 -11.90
N LEU A 409 -14.12 -22.62 -11.16
CA LEU A 409 -13.17 -22.91 -10.09
C LEU A 409 -13.84 -23.07 -8.72
N ALA A 410 -15.16 -22.83 -8.60
CA ALA A 410 -15.88 -22.89 -7.33
C ALA A 410 -15.68 -24.21 -6.57
N PRO A 411 -15.72 -25.41 -7.19
CA PRO A 411 -15.48 -26.66 -6.48
C PRO A 411 -14.09 -26.74 -5.84
N GLN A 412 -13.07 -26.19 -6.49
CA GLN A 412 -11.72 -26.18 -5.92
C GLN A 412 -11.57 -25.14 -4.82
N VAL A 413 -12.17 -23.95 -4.99
CA VAL A 413 -12.19 -22.91 -3.97
C VAL A 413 -12.91 -23.40 -2.71
N TRP A 414 -14.00 -24.16 -2.87
CA TRP A 414 -14.72 -24.81 -1.78
C TRP A 414 -13.83 -25.81 -1.05
N ARG A 415 -13.24 -26.77 -1.78
CA ARG A 415 -12.30 -27.75 -1.19
C ARG A 415 -11.15 -27.12 -0.42
N GLU A 416 -10.52 -26.07 -0.97
CA GLU A 416 -9.48 -25.33 -0.26
C GLU A 416 -10.03 -24.64 0.99
N THR A 417 -11.23 -24.05 0.93
CA THR A 417 -11.87 -23.41 2.08
C THR A 417 -12.23 -24.41 3.19
N SER A 418 -12.77 -25.57 2.85
CA SER A 418 -13.04 -26.65 3.82
C SER A 418 -11.75 -27.19 4.45
N ALA A 419 -10.64 -27.20 3.70
CA ALA A 419 -9.32 -27.54 4.25
C ALA A 419 -8.74 -26.43 5.15
N GLU A 420 -9.11 -25.16 4.94
CA GLU A 420 -8.78 -24.07 5.87
C GLU A 420 -9.63 -24.17 7.16
N GLU A 421 -10.90 -24.57 7.06
CA GLU A 421 -11.79 -24.78 8.20
C GLU A 421 -11.30 -25.91 9.12
N SER A 422 -10.90 -27.05 8.55
CA SER A 422 -10.39 -28.19 9.34
C SER A 422 -9.10 -27.86 10.10
N LYS A 423 -8.33 -26.86 9.64
CA LYS A 423 -7.14 -26.32 10.32
C LYS A 423 -7.48 -25.25 11.35
N GLY A 424 -8.74 -24.86 11.47
CA GLY A 424 -9.19 -23.79 12.36
C GLY A 424 -8.80 -22.38 11.91
N TRP A 425 -8.43 -22.19 10.63
CA TRP A 425 -8.10 -20.87 10.09
C TRP A 425 -9.32 -20.01 9.78
N LEU A 426 -10.49 -20.64 9.69
CA LEU A 426 -11.79 -20.01 9.53
C LEU A 426 -12.87 -20.93 10.09
N SER A 427 -14.07 -20.38 10.26
CA SER A 427 -15.30 -21.15 10.55
C SER A 427 -16.41 -20.74 9.59
N LEU A 428 -17.17 -21.71 9.09
CA LEU A 428 -18.42 -21.43 8.39
C LEU A 428 -19.44 -20.80 9.35
N ILE A 429 -20.18 -19.79 8.87
CA ILE A 429 -21.15 -19.03 9.67
C ILE A 429 -22.47 -18.89 8.93
N CYS A 430 -23.54 -18.56 9.65
CA CYS A 430 -24.80 -18.20 9.01
C CYS A 430 -24.72 -16.78 8.40
N LYS A 431 -25.67 -16.45 7.52
CA LYS A 431 -25.70 -15.16 6.83
C LYS A 431 -25.92 -14.00 7.79
N GLU A 432 -26.65 -14.24 8.87
CA GLU A 432 -27.07 -13.25 9.87
C GLU A 432 -25.90 -12.77 10.74
N GLU A 433 -24.89 -13.63 10.92
CA GLU A 433 -23.64 -13.32 11.61
C GLU A 433 -22.69 -12.48 10.74
N ALA A 434 -22.86 -12.53 9.42
CA ALA A 434 -21.99 -11.86 8.48
C ALA A 434 -22.09 -10.32 8.63
N ARG A 435 -20.94 -9.68 8.88
CA ARG A 435 -20.80 -8.23 9.02
C ARG A 435 -20.29 -7.61 7.71
N VAL A 436 -19.04 -7.16 7.66
CA VAL A 436 -18.40 -6.67 6.43
C VAL A 436 -17.79 -7.84 5.67
N VAL A 437 -18.41 -8.23 4.56
CA VAL A 437 -18.06 -9.44 3.81
C VAL A 437 -17.20 -9.12 2.58
N SER A 438 -16.15 -9.90 2.35
CA SER A 438 -15.33 -9.86 1.13
C SER A 438 -15.60 -11.09 0.24
N PRO A 439 -15.72 -10.96 -1.10
CA PRO A 439 -15.91 -12.12 -1.95
C PRO A 439 -14.60 -12.88 -2.10
N ARG A 440 -14.67 -14.21 -1.93
CA ARG A 440 -13.57 -15.14 -2.16
C ARG A 440 -13.72 -15.80 -3.53
N PHE A 441 -12.63 -15.85 -4.28
CA PHE A 441 -12.62 -16.45 -5.62
C PHE A 441 -11.27 -17.11 -5.93
N GLY A 442 -11.27 -18.03 -6.89
CA GLY A 442 -10.08 -18.71 -7.36
C GLY A 442 -9.48 -18.00 -8.58
N ILE A 443 -8.15 -18.03 -8.69
CA ILE A 443 -7.44 -17.70 -9.92
C ILE A 443 -6.49 -18.82 -10.31
N THR A 444 -6.33 -19.06 -11.62
CA THR A 444 -5.33 -19.99 -12.14
C THR A 444 -4.02 -19.24 -12.35
N GLN A 445 -3.01 -19.58 -11.54
CA GLN A 445 -1.63 -19.08 -11.69
C GLN A 445 -0.72 -20.22 -12.15
N LYS A 446 -0.24 -20.13 -13.40
CA LYS A 446 0.46 -21.24 -14.07
C LYS A 446 -0.41 -22.50 -14.01
N ASN A 447 -0.01 -23.50 -13.22
CA ASN A 447 -0.72 -24.77 -13.07
C ASN A 447 -1.35 -24.96 -11.67
N LYS A 448 -1.36 -23.92 -10.82
CA LYS A 448 -1.95 -23.97 -9.47
C LYS A 448 -3.11 -22.98 -9.38
N ILE A 449 -4.19 -23.38 -8.73
CA ILE A 449 -5.24 -22.46 -8.34
C ILE A 449 -4.87 -21.84 -7.00
N ARG A 450 -5.14 -20.55 -6.86
CA ARG A 450 -4.96 -19.79 -5.61
C ARG A 450 -6.30 -19.20 -5.23
N VAL A 451 -6.73 -19.45 -4.00
CA VAL A 451 -7.88 -18.79 -3.39
C VAL A 451 -7.48 -17.39 -2.92
N ILE A 452 -8.27 -16.40 -3.31
CA ILE A 452 -8.05 -14.98 -2.99
C ILE A 452 -9.29 -14.41 -2.33
N ASP A 453 -9.06 -13.67 -1.25
CA ASP A 453 -10.07 -12.86 -0.60
C ASP A 453 -10.02 -11.43 -1.13
N ASN A 454 -11.08 -10.96 -1.80
CA ASN A 454 -11.10 -9.64 -2.42
C ASN A 454 -11.45 -8.54 -1.42
N PHE A 455 -10.52 -8.23 -0.52
CA PHE A 455 -10.63 -7.15 0.46
C PHE A 455 -10.69 -5.74 -0.16
N LYS A 456 -10.52 -5.62 -1.48
CA LYS A 456 -10.79 -4.37 -2.22
C LYS A 456 -12.29 -4.18 -2.48
N ALA A 457 -13.05 -5.25 -2.71
CA ALA A 457 -14.49 -5.16 -2.99
C ALA A 457 -15.31 -4.70 -1.77
N SER A 458 -14.91 -5.15 -0.58
CA SER A 458 -15.50 -4.78 0.71
C SER A 458 -14.97 -3.46 1.29
N LEU A 459 -14.03 -2.82 0.60
CA LEU A 459 -13.32 -1.60 1.04
C LEU A 459 -12.49 -1.75 2.32
N VAL A 460 -12.33 -2.95 2.87
CA VAL A 460 -11.50 -3.18 4.07
C VAL A 460 -10.05 -2.77 3.82
N ASN A 461 -9.50 -3.04 2.63
CA ASN A 461 -8.18 -2.54 2.24
C ASN A 461 -8.09 -1.00 2.21
N ALA A 462 -9.20 -0.32 1.88
CA ALA A 462 -9.25 1.13 1.91
C ALA A 462 -9.37 1.68 3.34
N ALA A 463 -9.76 0.85 4.31
CA ALA A 463 -9.76 1.19 5.73
C ALA A 463 -8.47 0.88 6.46
N CYS A 464 -7.48 0.30 5.78
CA CYS A 464 -6.15 0.04 6.31
C CYS A 464 -5.19 1.17 5.95
N GLY A 465 -4.57 1.78 6.96
CA GLY A 465 -3.53 2.80 6.81
C GLY A 465 -2.16 2.25 7.19
N THR A 466 -1.10 2.70 6.52
CA THR A 466 0.27 2.26 6.78
C THR A 466 1.20 3.46 6.92
N THR A 467 2.23 3.34 7.76
CA THR A 467 3.15 4.46 8.07
C THR A 467 4.53 4.29 7.46
N GLU A 468 4.79 3.14 6.86
CA GLU A 468 6.12 2.71 6.44
C GLU A 468 6.08 2.12 5.03
N LYS A 469 7.15 2.36 4.26
CA LYS A 469 7.37 1.69 2.98
C LYS A 469 8.19 0.44 3.22
N ILE A 470 7.51 -0.70 3.22
CA ILE A 470 8.14 -2.01 3.30
C ILE A 470 9.25 -2.14 2.24
N GLN A 471 10.36 -2.72 2.67
CA GLN A 471 11.43 -3.17 1.81
C GLN A 471 11.67 -4.67 2.06
N VAL A 472 11.73 -5.45 0.99
CA VAL A 472 12.02 -6.90 1.01
C VAL A 472 13.41 -7.14 0.40
N ASP A 473 14.06 -8.26 0.78
CA ASP A 473 15.33 -8.66 0.18
C ASP A 473 15.04 -9.38 -1.15
N GLY A 474 15.01 -8.65 -2.27
CA GLY A 474 14.89 -9.25 -3.60
C GLY A 474 16.18 -9.99 -4.04
N VAL A 475 16.15 -10.57 -5.25
CA VAL A 475 17.28 -11.32 -5.83
C VAL A 475 18.64 -10.59 -5.75
N ASP A 476 18.64 -9.26 -5.90
CA ASP A 476 19.84 -8.43 -5.83
C ASP A 476 20.57 -8.55 -4.48
N ARG A 477 19.81 -8.76 -3.39
CA ARG A 477 20.38 -8.99 -2.05
C ARG A 477 21.10 -10.32 -1.99
N VAL A 478 20.48 -11.38 -2.52
CA VAL A 478 21.05 -12.73 -2.57
C VAL A 478 22.34 -12.72 -3.40
N ILE A 479 22.31 -12.07 -4.56
CA ILE A 479 23.49 -11.91 -5.43
C ILE A 479 24.60 -11.16 -4.69
N SER A 480 24.26 -10.06 -4.00
CA SER A 480 25.23 -9.27 -3.22
C SER A 480 25.85 -10.09 -2.09
N LEU A 481 25.05 -10.93 -1.42
CA LEU A 481 25.53 -11.86 -0.39
C LEU A 481 26.50 -12.90 -0.97
N CYS A 482 26.15 -13.54 -2.08
CA CYS A 482 27.02 -14.49 -2.78
C CYS A 482 28.35 -13.83 -3.17
N ARG A 483 28.32 -12.62 -3.74
CA ARG A 483 29.52 -11.87 -4.12
C ARG A 483 30.40 -11.53 -2.92
N ALA A 484 29.80 -11.11 -1.80
CA ALA A 484 30.54 -10.79 -0.58
C ALA A 484 31.27 -12.04 -0.03
N LEU A 485 30.59 -13.18 0.04
CA LEU A 485 31.20 -14.45 0.46
C LEU A 485 32.32 -14.91 -0.49
N LEU A 486 32.11 -14.82 -1.81
CA LEU A 486 33.10 -15.24 -2.81
C LEU A 486 34.35 -14.35 -2.86
N ARG A 487 34.19 -13.04 -2.64
CA ARG A 487 35.31 -12.09 -2.60
C ARG A 487 36.17 -12.25 -1.37
N ALA A 488 35.54 -12.52 -0.23
CA ALA A 488 36.24 -12.66 1.05
C ALA A 488 36.95 -14.02 1.19
N LYS A 489 36.58 -15.03 0.39
CA LYS A 489 37.24 -16.35 0.41
C LYS A 489 38.40 -16.46 -0.61
N PRO A 490 39.54 -17.08 -0.24
CA PRO A 490 40.59 -17.44 -1.19
C PRO A 490 40.06 -18.43 -2.23
N SER A 491 40.66 -18.46 -3.43
CA SER A 491 40.15 -19.20 -4.60
C SER A 491 39.85 -20.69 -4.33
N SER A 492 40.61 -21.33 -3.43
CA SER A 492 40.44 -22.74 -3.03
C SER A 492 39.21 -23.02 -2.15
N GLN A 493 38.56 -21.98 -1.59
CA GLN A 493 37.43 -22.10 -0.65
C GLN A 493 36.12 -21.51 -1.21
N ARG A 494 36.06 -21.21 -2.51
CA ARG A 494 34.91 -20.53 -3.16
C ARG A 494 33.69 -21.42 -3.43
N ARG A 495 33.57 -22.58 -2.77
CA ARG A 495 32.39 -23.44 -2.88
C ARG A 495 31.30 -23.00 -1.91
N ILE A 496 30.47 -22.09 -2.39
CA ILE A 496 29.23 -21.70 -1.70
C ILE A 496 28.05 -22.44 -2.30
N VAL A 497 27.09 -22.76 -1.45
CA VAL A 497 25.82 -23.38 -1.82
C VAL A 497 24.69 -22.58 -1.19
N GLY A 498 23.53 -22.56 -1.85
CA GLY A 498 22.34 -21.91 -1.35
C GLY A 498 21.17 -22.86 -1.20
N ARG A 499 20.25 -22.51 -0.30
CA ARG A 499 18.94 -23.16 -0.12
C ARG A 499 17.91 -22.12 0.29
N THR A 500 16.68 -22.31 -0.17
CA THR A 500 15.53 -21.48 0.19
C THR A 500 14.49 -22.33 0.90
N TRP A 501 13.95 -21.82 2.01
CA TRP A 501 12.83 -22.41 2.75
C TRP A 501 11.58 -21.56 2.52
N ASP A 502 10.49 -22.21 2.10
CA ASP A 502 9.17 -21.62 1.84
C ASP A 502 8.28 -21.79 3.08
N LEU A 503 7.77 -20.72 3.68
CA LEU A 503 6.83 -20.84 4.80
C LEU A 503 5.47 -21.35 4.33
N GLN A 504 4.99 -22.45 4.93
CA GLN A 504 3.71 -23.03 4.56
C GLN A 504 2.56 -22.09 4.93
N SER A 505 1.77 -21.67 3.94
CA SER A 505 0.59 -20.82 4.15
C SER A 505 0.92 -19.61 5.06
N ALA A 506 2.00 -18.90 4.75
CA ALA A 506 2.69 -18.00 5.68
C ALA A 506 1.79 -17.03 6.47
N TYR A 507 0.86 -16.33 5.79
CA TYR A 507 -0.09 -15.42 6.47
C TYR A 507 -1.04 -16.16 7.42
N LYS A 508 -1.43 -17.40 7.10
CA LYS A 508 -2.36 -18.20 7.89
C LYS A 508 -1.76 -18.71 9.21
N GLN A 509 -0.45 -18.54 9.41
CA GLN A 509 0.21 -18.81 10.70
C GLN A 509 0.10 -17.64 11.70
N LEU A 510 -0.59 -16.56 11.33
CA LEU A 510 -0.83 -15.38 12.15
C LEU A 510 -2.33 -15.12 12.27
N ALA A 511 -2.78 -14.71 13.46
CA ALA A 511 -4.19 -14.48 13.73
C ALA A 511 -4.66 -13.08 13.31
N VAL A 512 -5.93 -12.98 12.94
CA VAL A 512 -6.68 -11.71 12.93
C VAL A 512 -7.05 -11.38 14.37
N ARG A 513 -6.73 -10.15 14.81
CA ARG A 513 -7.11 -9.62 16.12
C ARG A 513 -8.62 -9.68 16.32
N ASP A 514 -9.03 -10.01 17.52
CA ASP A 514 -10.44 -10.20 17.88
C ASP A 514 -11.32 -8.97 17.59
N ALA A 515 -10.84 -7.77 17.95
CA ALA A 515 -11.53 -6.51 17.68
C ALA A 515 -11.83 -6.24 16.19
N ASP A 516 -11.15 -6.95 15.27
CA ASP A 516 -11.25 -6.75 13.83
C ASP A 516 -12.03 -7.89 13.13
N LYS A 517 -12.58 -8.86 13.87
CA LYS A 517 -13.35 -10.00 13.30
C LYS A 517 -14.54 -9.55 12.45
N ALA A 518 -15.16 -8.42 12.78
CA ALA A 518 -16.26 -7.85 11.99
C ALA A 518 -15.87 -7.52 10.53
N PHE A 519 -14.57 -7.31 10.26
CA PHE A 519 -14.02 -7.03 8.93
C PHE A 519 -13.42 -8.27 8.26
N ALA A 520 -13.44 -9.42 8.95
CA ALA A 520 -12.79 -10.66 8.55
C ALA A 520 -13.79 -11.69 8.01
N HIS A 521 -14.92 -11.27 7.44
CA HIS A 521 -15.89 -12.18 6.86
C HIS A 521 -15.71 -12.33 5.35
N ILE A 522 -15.97 -13.52 4.84
CA ILE A 522 -15.92 -13.83 3.41
C ILE A 522 -17.20 -14.51 2.92
N CYS A 523 -17.46 -14.42 1.63
CA CYS A 523 -18.47 -15.23 0.95
C CYS A 523 -17.91 -15.91 -0.30
N LEU A 524 -18.38 -17.11 -0.58
CA LEU A 524 -17.97 -17.95 -1.71
C LEU A 524 -19.12 -18.87 -2.13
N ARG A 525 -19.00 -19.48 -3.30
CA ARG A 525 -19.88 -20.58 -3.71
C ARG A 525 -19.32 -21.92 -3.22
N ASP A 526 -20.20 -22.81 -2.77
CA ASP A 526 -19.87 -24.21 -2.54
C ASP A 526 -19.84 -25.02 -3.85
N GLU A 527 -19.71 -26.34 -3.74
CA GLU A 527 -19.68 -27.27 -4.87
C GLU A 527 -21.00 -27.26 -5.66
N GLU A 528 -22.12 -27.05 -4.98
CA GLU A 528 -23.47 -26.95 -5.57
C GLU A 528 -23.76 -25.56 -6.17
N GLY A 529 -22.83 -24.61 -6.00
CA GLY A 529 -22.97 -23.23 -6.47
C GLY A 529 -23.76 -22.33 -5.52
N ALA A 530 -24.19 -22.82 -4.36
CA ALA A 530 -24.87 -22.05 -3.34
C ALA A 530 -23.90 -21.15 -2.57
N LEU A 531 -24.40 -19.98 -2.15
CA LEU A 531 -23.58 -19.00 -1.46
C LEU A 531 -23.40 -19.37 0.01
N ARG A 532 -22.14 -19.43 0.46
CA ARG A 532 -21.72 -19.70 1.83
C ARG A 532 -20.94 -18.51 2.41
N PHE A 533 -20.93 -18.43 3.74
CA PHE A 533 -20.24 -17.38 4.50
C PHE A 533 -19.28 -18.02 5.49
N ALA A 534 -18.14 -17.36 5.72
CA ALA A 534 -17.18 -17.78 6.73
C ALA A 534 -16.58 -16.58 7.46
N GLN A 535 -16.18 -16.79 8.71
CA GLN A 535 -15.34 -15.86 9.46
C GLN A 535 -13.89 -16.35 9.46
N LEU A 536 -12.98 -15.46 9.09
CA LEU A 536 -11.55 -15.73 9.07
C LEU A 536 -10.95 -15.54 10.46
N HIS A 537 -10.19 -16.54 10.91
CA HIS A 537 -9.45 -16.49 12.16
C HIS A 537 -7.98 -16.14 11.95
N ALA A 538 -7.41 -16.61 10.83
CA ALA A 538 -6.04 -16.32 10.42
C ALA A 538 -5.97 -15.20 9.37
N LEU A 539 -4.81 -14.55 9.22
CA LEU A 539 -4.65 -13.43 8.29
C LEU A 539 -4.96 -13.85 6.84
N PRO A 540 -5.83 -13.11 6.13
CA PRO A 540 -6.29 -13.50 4.80
C PRO A 540 -5.27 -13.22 3.70
N PHE A 541 -5.39 -13.95 2.59
CA PHE A 541 -4.65 -13.66 1.38
C PHE A 541 -5.43 -12.67 0.51
N GLY A 542 -4.88 -11.46 0.30
CA GLY A 542 -5.54 -10.37 -0.43
C GLY A 542 -5.78 -9.10 0.40
N SER A 543 -5.50 -9.15 1.70
CA SER A 543 -5.49 -7.98 2.57
C SER A 543 -4.11 -7.31 2.62
N VAL A 544 -4.08 -5.98 2.50
CA VAL A 544 -2.86 -5.17 2.73
C VAL A 544 -2.39 -5.33 4.18
N ALA A 545 -3.34 -5.49 5.11
CA ALA A 545 -3.09 -5.67 6.52
C ALA A 545 -2.51 -7.05 6.87
N SER A 546 -2.42 -8.00 5.92
CA SER A 546 -1.69 -9.26 6.13
C SER A 546 -0.19 -9.13 5.84
N VAL A 547 0.16 -8.27 4.87
CA VAL A 547 1.54 -8.16 4.35
C VAL A 547 2.47 -7.49 5.34
N HIS A 548 2.05 -6.35 5.89
CA HIS A 548 2.84 -5.56 6.85
C HIS A 548 3.20 -6.35 8.11
N PRO A 549 2.21 -6.90 8.86
CA PRO A 549 2.48 -7.79 10.00
C PRO A 549 3.41 -8.95 9.70
N PHE A 550 3.16 -9.67 8.60
CA PHE A 550 3.95 -10.83 8.28
C PHE A 550 5.41 -10.47 8.01
N LEU A 551 5.66 -9.37 7.28
CA LEU A 551 7.03 -8.95 7.01
C LEU A 551 7.77 -8.45 8.24
N ARG A 552 7.07 -7.88 9.23
CA ARG A 552 7.66 -7.58 10.55
C ARG A 552 8.11 -8.86 11.26
N CYS A 553 7.27 -9.89 11.22
CA CYS A 553 7.62 -11.21 11.74
C CYS A 553 8.79 -11.84 10.97
N SER A 554 8.83 -11.69 9.64
CA SER A 554 9.93 -12.17 8.78
C SER A 554 11.27 -11.50 9.16
N GLU A 555 11.26 -10.18 9.39
CA GLU A 555 12.44 -9.45 9.89
C GLU A 555 12.87 -9.89 11.29
N ALA A 556 11.91 -10.19 12.18
CA ALA A 556 12.22 -10.73 13.51
C ALA A 556 12.92 -12.10 13.41
N ILE A 557 12.41 -13.02 12.58
CA ILE A 557 13.03 -14.33 12.34
C ILE A 557 14.45 -14.15 11.76
N LYS A 558 14.62 -13.28 10.76
CA LYS A 558 15.93 -12.96 10.20
C LYS A 558 16.88 -12.40 11.24
N CYS A 559 16.41 -11.52 12.12
CA CYS A 559 17.22 -10.95 13.19
C CYS A 559 17.75 -12.05 14.13
N VAL A 560 16.90 -13.00 14.53
CA VAL A 560 17.32 -14.14 15.35
C VAL A 560 18.32 -15.00 14.59
N ALA A 561 18.04 -15.37 13.35
CA ALA A 561 18.94 -16.19 12.53
C ALA A 561 20.32 -15.54 12.32
N ARG A 562 20.37 -14.24 11.99
CA ARG A 562 21.63 -13.51 11.76
C ARG A 562 22.40 -13.26 13.05
N ARG A 563 21.73 -12.76 14.09
CA ARG A 563 22.42 -12.25 15.29
C ARG A 563 22.58 -13.30 16.39
N ALA A 564 21.64 -14.23 16.52
CA ALA A 564 21.77 -15.33 17.48
C ALA A 564 22.54 -16.52 16.89
N LEU A 565 22.33 -16.86 15.61
CA LEU A 565 22.91 -18.06 14.98
C LEU A 565 23.97 -17.78 13.92
N LEU A 566 24.30 -16.51 13.65
CA LEU A 566 25.33 -16.12 12.67
C LEU A 566 25.05 -16.66 11.26
N LEU A 567 23.78 -16.80 10.87
CA LEU A 567 23.38 -17.35 9.57
C LEU A 567 23.29 -16.26 8.51
N ALA A 568 23.95 -16.48 7.37
CA ALA A 568 23.87 -15.63 6.19
C ALA A 568 22.53 -15.83 5.45
N ILE A 569 21.46 -15.32 6.06
CA ILE A 569 20.07 -15.47 5.61
C ILE A 569 19.49 -14.17 5.05
N THR A 570 18.62 -14.28 4.05
CA THR A 570 17.82 -13.21 3.44
C THR A 570 16.37 -13.66 3.35
N SER A 571 15.42 -12.73 3.15
CA SER A 571 14.03 -13.12 2.91
C SER A 571 13.28 -12.23 1.93
N PHE A 572 12.51 -12.87 1.06
CA PHE A 572 11.56 -12.25 0.17
C PHE A 572 10.17 -12.80 0.51
N PHE A 573 9.39 -12.03 1.28
CA PHE A 573 8.14 -12.54 1.85
C PHE A 573 8.36 -13.84 2.64
N ASP A 574 7.77 -14.94 2.18
CA ASP A 574 7.77 -16.27 2.77
C ASP A 574 8.98 -17.13 2.37
N ASP A 575 9.77 -16.70 1.39
CA ASP A 575 11.00 -17.34 0.97
C ASP A 575 12.19 -16.88 1.82
N PHE A 576 12.80 -17.80 2.57
CA PHE A 576 14.02 -17.56 3.35
C PHE A 576 15.22 -18.23 2.69
N THR A 577 16.14 -17.45 2.12
CA THR A 577 17.31 -17.95 1.41
C THR A 577 18.57 -17.83 2.27
N VAL A 578 19.28 -18.95 2.47
CA VAL A 578 20.59 -19.00 3.14
C VAL A 578 21.67 -19.37 2.14
N VAL A 579 22.82 -18.72 2.25
CA VAL A 579 24.03 -19.05 1.49
C VAL A 579 25.16 -19.38 2.47
N THR A 580 25.85 -20.50 2.28
CA THR A 580 26.89 -21.00 3.19
C THR A 580 27.95 -21.79 2.41
N SER A 581 29.05 -22.19 3.05
CA SER A 581 30.00 -23.14 2.44
C SER A 581 29.38 -24.52 2.24
N SER A 582 29.83 -25.26 1.21
CA SER A 582 29.36 -26.62 0.93
C SER A 582 29.56 -27.59 2.11
N GLU A 583 30.63 -27.40 2.88
CA GLU A 583 30.99 -28.24 4.02
C GLU A 583 30.05 -28.01 5.22
N ALA A 584 29.51 -26.79 5.39
CA ALA A 584 28.62 -26.44 6.49
C ALA A 584 27.13 -26.73 6.18
N ALA A 585 26.79 -27.05 4.93
CA ALA A 585 25.41 -27.10 4.42
C ALA A 585 24.48 -27.99 5.26
N ALA A 586 24.94 -29.20 5.64
CA ALA A 586 24.13 -30.15 6.41
C ALA A 586 23.79 -29.61 7.81
N LEU A 587 24.76 -29.01 8.51
CA LEU A 587 24.53 -28.42 9.82
C LEU A 587 23.64 -27.18 9.72
N VAL A 588 23.94 -26.28 8.78
CA VAL A 588 23.15 -25.05 8.58
C VAL A 588 21.68 -25.38 8.28
N SER A 589 21.43 -26.44 7.52
CA SER A 589 20.08 -26.96 7.31
C SER A 589 19.37 -27.26 8.62
N GLN A 590 20.01 -28.04 9.50
CA GLN A 590 19.44 -28.42 10.78
C GLN A 590 19.24 -27.22 11.71
N LEU A 591 20.15 -26.24 11.69
CA LEU A 591 20.04 -25.01 12.47
C LEU A 591 18.80 -24.20 12.06
N VAL A 592 18.59 -24.01 10.76
CA VAL A 592 17.43 -23.26 10.22
C VAL A 592 16.13 -23.99 10.53
N GLU A 593 16.07 -25.29 10.28
CA GLU A 593 14.86 -26.09 10.55
C GLU A 593 14.54 -26.15 12.05
N SER A 594 15.55 -26.24 12.91
CA SER A 594 15.38 -26.18 14.37
C SER A 594 14.91 -24.81 14.83
N LEU A 595 15.43 -23.73 14.24
CA LEU A 595 15.00 -22.37 14.55
C LEU A 595 13.52 -22.16 14.20
N PHE A 596 13.10 -22.52 12.99
CA PHE A 596 11.70 -22.38 12.58
C PHE A 596 10.78 -23.19 13.49
N ARG A 597 11.13 -24.45 13.76
CA ARG A 597 10.36 -25.31 14.67
C ARG A 597 10.25 -24.72 16.07
N ALA A 598 11.35 -24.22 16.64
CA ALA A 598 11.37 -23.67 18.00
C ALA A 598 10.59 -22.36 18.13
N LEU A 599 10.57 -21.55 17.06
CA LEU A 599 9.74 -20.34 16.99
C LEU A 599 8.27 -20.63 16.60
N GLY A 600 7.93 -21.90 16.32
CA GLY A 600 6.58 -22.32 15.96
C GLY A 600 6.19 -22.03 14.51
N TRP A 601 7.14 -21.82 13.60
CA TRP A 601 6.89 -21.57 12.18
C TRP A 601 6.95 -22.85 11.35
N THR A 602 5.91 -23.08 10.56
CA THR A 602 5.82 -24.25 9.69
C THR A 602 6.40 -23.93 8.32
N VAL A 603 7.32 -24.78 7.86
CA VAL A 603 7.96 -24.69 6.55
C VAL A 603 7.37 -25.76 5.63
N ALA A 604 7.25 -25.46 4.35
CA ALA A 604 6.79 -26.40 3.34
C ALA A 604 7.77 -27.59 3.22
N THR A 605 7.23 -28.80 3.27
CA THR A 605 8.00 -30.06 3.19
C THR A 605 7.88 -30.74 1.84
N ASP A 606 7.08 -30.20 0.92
CA ASP A 606 6.87 -30.80 -0.40
C ASP A 606 8.16 -30.78 -1.22
N ALA A 607 8.43 -31.87 -1.94
CA ALA A 607 9.69 -32.06 -2.67
C ALA A 607 10.00 -30.93 -3.68
N LYS A 608 8.98 -30.21 -4.14
CA LYS A 608 9.12 -29.07 -5.05
C LYS A 608 9.66 -27.82 -4.34
N ASN A 609 9.23 -27.55 -3.11
CA ASN A 609 9.63 -26.39 -2.34
C ASN A 609 10.75 -26.70 -1.32
N ASN A 610 11.11 -27.98 -1.15
CA ASN A 610 12.09 -28.44 -0.18
C ASN A 610 13.36 -29.03 -0.84
N SER A 611 13.98 -28.26 -1.74
CA SER A 611 15.24 -28.67 -2.37
C SER A 611 16.42 -28.54 -1.39
N PRO A 612 17.38 -29.48 -1.40
CA PRO A 612 18.57 -29.38 -0.56
C PRO A 612 19.49 -28.25 -1.03
N PHE A 613 20.53 -27.96 -0.24
CA PHE A 613 21.58 -27.04 -0.63
C PHE A 613 22.24 -27.46 -1.96
N SER A 614 22.47 -26.49 -2.84
CA SER A 614 23.05 -26.72 -4.16
C SER A 614 23.83 -25.48 -4.63
N GLU A 615 24.79 -25.68 -5.55
CA GLU A 615 25.44 -24.59 -6.28
C GLU A 615 24.46 -23.87 -7.20
N LYS A 616 23.45 -24.59 -7.71
CA LYS A 616 22.31 -24.07 -8.46
C LYS A 616 21.06 -24.21 -7.61
N PHE A 617 20.57 -23.10 -7.08
CA PHE A 617 19.40 -23.06 -6.21
C PHE A 617 18.42 -21.99 -6.68
N SER A 618 17.14 -22.19 -6.38
CA SER A 618 16.11 -21.18 -6.62
C SER A 618 16.14 -20.12 -5.53
N ALA A 619 16.16 -18.87 -5.95
CA ALA A 619 15.97 -17.70 -5.10
C ALA A 619 14.86 -16.83 -5.71
N PRO A 620 14.12 -16.08 -4.87
CA PRO A 620 12.99 -15.25 -5.28
C PRO A 620 13.32 -14.17 -6.32
#